data_AF-B3XS01-F1
#
_entry.id   AF-B3XS01-F1
#
_cell.length_a   1.000
_cell.length_b   1.000
_cell.length_c   1.000
_cell.angle_alpha   90.00
_cell.angle_beta   90.00
_cell.angle_gamma   90.00
#
_symmetry.space_group_name_H-M   'P 1'
#
loop_
_entity.id
_entity.type
_entity.pdbx_description
1 polymer ?
#
loop_
_entity_poly.entity_id
_entity_poly.type
_entity_poly.pdbx_seq_one_letter_code
_entity_poly.pdbx_strand_id
1 'polypeptide(L)' 'MFEEPELKQCAECRKDIDPDDTYYIVGDNYLQRNYFDDPDGKDNIFCSKDCLLRSLSVLEFSGDGDDYGFEV' A
#
# COMPACT_ATOMS: atom_id res chain seq x y z
N MET A 1 -21.87 21.21 13.66
CA MET A 1 -21.04 20.01 13.92
C MET A 1 -19.82 20.17 13.04
N PHE A 2 -18.64 20.30 13.64
CA PHE A 2 -17.41 20.18 12.88
C PHE A 2 -17.08 18.69 12.95
N GLU A 3 -17.20 17.99 11.82
CA GLU A 3 -16.66 16.64 11.70
C GLU A 3 -15.14 16.78 11.78
N GLU A 4 -14.55 16.23 12.84
CA GLU A 4 -13.09 16.14 12.94
C GLU A 4 -12.61 15.31 11.75
N PRO A 5 -11.61 15.79 10.97
CA PRO A 5 -11.14 15.04 9.81
C PRO A 5 -10.60 13.69 10.29
N GLU A 6 -11.12 12.60 9.74
CA GLU A 6 -10.60 11.27 10.02
C GLU A 6 -9.12 11.22 9.60
N LEU A 7 -8.23 11.19 10.58
CA LEU A 7 -6.82 10.95 10.39
C LEU A 7 -6.67 9.56 9.78
N LYS A 8 -6.17 9.51 8.54
CA LYS A 8 -5.85 8.26 7.87
C LYS A 8 -4.46 7.83 8.32
N GLN A 9 -4.23 6.53 8.46
CA GLN A 9 -2.92 6.01 8.80
C GLN A 9 -2.42 5.12 7.67
N CYS A 10 -1.14 5.27 7.31
CA CYS A 10 -0.50 4.41 6.33
C CYS A 10 -0.41 2.96 6.85
N ALA A 11 -0.91 2.01 6.07
CA ALA A 11 -0.91 0.60 6.41
C ALA A 11 0.50 0.01 6.56
N GLU A 12 1.45 0.49 5.74
CA GLU A 12 2.84 0.00 5.73
C GLU A 12 3.68 0.60 6.86
N CYS A 13 3.76 1.94 6.93
CA CYS A 13 4.70 2.61 7.85
C CYS A 13 4.05 3.20 9.10
N ARG A 14 2.73 3.06 9.26
CA ARG A 14 1.93 3.54 10.41
C ARG A 14 1.99 5.05 10.67
N LYS A 15 2.47 5.83 9.70
CA LYS A 15 2.42 7.30 9.76
C LYS A 15 1.01 7.79 9.53
N ASP A 16 0.62 8.80 10.28
CA ASP A 16 -0.61 9.55 10.02
C ASP A 16 -0.47 10.34 8.71
N ILE A 17 -1.57 10.44 7.98
CA ILE A 17 -1.70 11.11 6.69
C ILE A 17 -2.67 12.26 6.91
N ASP A 18 -2.19 13.47 6.63
CA ASP A 18 -3.01 14.67 6.70
C ASP A 18 -4.21 14.56 5.73
N PRO A 19 -5.38 15.09 6.10
CA PRO A 19 -6.59 14.96 5.28
C PRO A 19 -6.47 15.65 3.91
N ASP A 20 -5.60 16.66 3.80
CA ASP A 20 -5.31 17.40 2.57
C ASP A 20 -4.20 16.76 1.72
N ASP A 21 -3.53 15.72 2.23
CA ASP A 21 -2.43 15.05 1.54
C ASP A 21 -2.91 13.99 0.54
N THR A 22 -2.09 13.77 -0.48
CA THR A 22 -2.32 12.68 -1.44
C THR A 22 -1.95 11.34 -0.82
N TYR A 23 -2.85 10.37 -0.90
CA TYR A 23 -2.63 8.98 -0.52
C TYR A 23 -2.86 8.03 -1.69
N TYR A 24 -2.39 6.80 -1.56
CA TYR A 24 -2.48 5.75 -2.56
C TYR A 24 -3.29 4.58 -2.02
N ILE A 25 -4.07 3.95 -2.90
CA ILE A 25 -4.85 2.74 -2.62
C ILE A 25 -4.69 1.77 -3.78
N VAL A 26 -4.79 0.47 -3.53
CA VAL A 26 -4.91 -0.55 -4.58
C VAL A 26 -6.35 -0.55 -5.08
N GLY A 27 -6.57 -0.34 -6.37
CA GLY A 27 -7.91 -0.33 -7.00
C GLY A 27 -8.37 -1.69 -7.57
N ASP A 28 -7.50 -2.70 -7.56
CA ASP A 28 -7.81 -4.02 -8.09
C ASP A 28 -8.59 -4.86 -7.07
N ASN A 29 -9.74 -5.40 -7.50
CA ASN A 29 -10.65 -6.16 -6.64
C ASN A 29 -10.05 -7.48 -6.15
N TYR A 30 -9.22 -8.14 -6.96
CA TYR A 30 -8.59 -9.40 -6.56
C TYR A 30 -7.56 -9.15 -5.47
N LEU A 31 -6.71 -8.14 -5.64
CA LEU A 31 -5.72 -7.77 -4.63
C LEU A 31 -6.39 -7.28 -3.33
N GLN A 32 -7.39 -6.39 -3.44
CA GLN A 32 -8.22 -5.97 -2.29
C GLN A 32 -8.70 -7.18 -1.50
N ARG A 33 -9.42 -8.11 -2.14
CA ARG A 33 -10.03 -9.24 -1.44
C ARG A 33 -9.04 -10.23 -0.81
N ASN A 34 -7.84 -10.38 -1.38
CA ASN A 34 -6.91 -11.43 -0.94
C ASN A 34 -5.78 -10.91 -0.04
N TYR A 35 -5.55 -9.60 0.00
CA TYR A 35 -4.42 -9.00 0.71
C TYR A 35 -4.84 -7.86 1.65
N PHE A 36 -6.09 -7.40 1.56
CA PHE A 36 -6.63 -6.31 2.37
C PHE A 36 -7.99 -6.73 2.96
N ASP A 37 -7.96 -7.16 4.22
CA ASP A 37 -9.11 -7.77 4.92
C ASP A 37 -9.80 -6.80 5.90
N ASP A 38 -9.25 -5.60 6.11
CA ASP A 38 -9.86 -4.62 7.00
C ASP A 38 -11.18 -4.09 6.41
N PRO A 39 -12.32 -4.27 7.11
CA PRO A 39 -13.63 -3.88 6.59
C PRO A 39 -13.80 -2.36 6.42
N ASP A 40 -13.01 -1.56 7.13
CA ASP A 40 -12.96 -0.10 6.94
C ASP A 40 -11.99 0.30 5.81
N GLY A 41 -11.31 -0.65 5.18
CA GLY A 41 -10.33 -0.43 4.11
C GLY A 41 -9.03 0.26 4.57
N LYS A 42 -8.80 0.33 5.89
CA LYS A 42 -7.66 1.04 6.49
C LYS A 42 -6.32 0.41 6.17
N ASP A 43 -6.30 -0.89 5.89
CA ASP A 43 -5.12 -1.65 5.48
C ASP A 43 -4.74 -1.44 4.01
N ASN A 44 -5.58 -0.78 3.21
CA ASN A 44 -5.34 -0.43 1.81
C ASN A 44 -5.02 1.07 1.60
N ILE A 45 -4.47 1.76 2.61
CA ILE A 45 -4.14 3.18 2.54
C ILE A 45 -2.63 3.38 2.69
N PHE A 46 -2.00 4.08 1.75
CA PHE A 46 -0.55 4.29 1.74
C PHE A 46 -0.18 5.76 1.56
N CYS A 47 0.77 6.25 2.36
CA CYS A 47 1.24 7.65 2.30
C CYS A 47 2.20 7.93 1.13
N SER A 48 2.70 6.90 0.43
CA SER A 48 3.63 7.06 -0.69
C SER A 48 3.61 5.85 -1.62
N LYS A 49 4.10 6.03 -2.84
CA LYS A 49 4.30 4.93 -3.79
C LYS A 49 5.25 3.85 -3.25
N ASP A 50 6.29 4.25 -2.54
CA ASP A 50 7.26 3.31 -1.94
C ASP A 50 6.56 2.42 -0.89
N CYS A 51 5.72 2.99 -0.02
CA CYS A 51 4.93 2.24 0.96
C CYS A 51 3.99 1.23 0.29
N LEU A 52 3.32 1.64 -0.80
CA LEU A 52 2.46 0.75 -1.59
C LEU A 52 3.25 -0.43 -2.17
N LEU A 53 4.40 -0.16 -2.80
CA LEU A 53 5.22 -1.20 -3.42
C LEU A 53 5.79 -2.18 -2.40
N ARG A 54 6.24 -1.69 -1.23
CA ARG A 54 6.71 -2.53 -0.12
C ARG A 54 5.60 -3.43 0.41
N SER A 55 4.41 -2.88 0.61
CA SER A 55 3.25 -3.64 1.11
C SER A 55 2.87 -4.78 0.15
N LEU A 56 2.96 -4.52 -1.16
CA LEU A 56 2.75 -5.53 -2.21
C LEU A 56 3.98 -6.43 -2.48
N SER A 57 5.04 -6.31 -1.68
CA SER A 57 6.28 -7.08 -1.81
C SER A 57 6.88 -7.03 -3.23
N VAL A 58 6.77 -5.87 -3.90
CA VAL A 58 7.28 -5.70 -5.26
C VAL A 58 8.81 -5.74 -5.24
N LEU A 59 9.38 -6.64 -6.04
CA LEU A 59 10.82 -6.76 -6.24
C LEU A 59 11.25 -5.93 -7.46
N GLU A 60 12.34 -5.18 -7.31
CA GLU A 60 12.98 -4.48 -8.42
C GLU A 60 14.09 -5.36 -9.00
N PHE A 61 14.07 -5.55 -10.31
CA PHE A 61 15.13 -6.24 -11.05
C PHE A 61 15.71 -5.28 -12.08
N SER A 62 17.02 -5.04 -12.00
CA SER A 62 17.75 -4.31 -13.03
C SER A 62 18.26 -5.29 -14.08
N GLY A 63 18.00 -5.00 -15.35
CA GLY A 63 18.38 -5.85 -16.48
C GLY A 63 19.86 -5.75 -16.83
N ASP A 64 20.74 -6.20 -15.94
CA ASP A 64 22.06 -6.71 -16.32
C ASP A 64 21.95 -8.23 -16.25
N GLY A 65 21.60 -8.82 -17.39
CA GLY A 65 21.15 -10.20 -17.44
C GLY A 65 22.19 -11.19 -16.97
N ASP A 66 21.87 -11.97 -15.93
CA ASP A 66 22.26 -13.36 -15.76
C ASP A 66 21.34 -14.02 -14.71
N ASP A 67 20.68 -15.10 -15.15
CA ASP A 67 20.14 -16.24 -14.39
C ASP A 67 19.33 -16.00 -13.09
N TYR A 68 17.99 -15.91 -13.20
CA TYR A 68 17.09 -16.11 -12.06
C TYR A 68 16.70 -17.59 -11.93
N GLY A 69 17.53 -18.36 -11.24
CA GLY A 69 17.11 -19.61 -10.61
C GLY A 69 16.20 -19.31 -9.42
N PHE A 70 14.88 -19.49 -9.57
CA PHE A 70 13.94 -19.52 -8.47
C PHE A 70 13.43 -20.96 -8.29
N GLU A 71 14.01 -21.69 -7.33
CA GLU A 71 13.45 -22.95 -6.86
C GLU A 71 12.30 -22.65 -5.89
N VAL A 72 11.10 -23.11 -6.26
CA VAL A 72 9.91 -23.19 -5.38
C VAL A 72 9.88 -24.51 -4.62
#